data_AF-A0A485CF97-F1
#
_entry.id   AF-A0A485CF97-F1
#
_cell.length_a   1.000
_cell.length_b   1.000
_cell.length_c   1.000
_cell.angle_alpha   90.00
_cell.angle_beta   90.00
_cell.angle_gamma   90.00
#
_symmetry.space_group_name_H-M   'P 1'
#
loop_
_entity.id
_entity.type
_entity.pdbx_description
1 polymer ?
#
loop_
_entity_poly.entity_id
_entity_poly.type
_entity_poly.pdbx_seq_one_letter_code
_entity_poly.pdbx_strand_id
1 'polypeptide(L)' 'MTPDGRITPHCLGLWNREQAQALQKLIADIRTYSNTPIGVQLNHAGRKAGNQRAVAQPGRPR' A
#
# COMPACT_ATOMS: atom_id res chain seq x y z
N MET A 1 4.05 -5.71 9.62
CA MET A 1 4.64 -4.51 8.95
C MET A 1 4.73 -3.38 9.96
N THR A 2 5.59 -2.38 9.75
CA THR A 2 5.79 -1.20 10.63
C THR A 2 5.78 0.08 9.77
N PRO A 3 5.52 1.27 10.35
CA PRO A 3 5.52 2.53 9.59
C PRO A 3 6.81 2.81 8.81
N ASP A 4 7.95 2.43 9.40
CA ASP A 4 9.30 2.65 8.85
C ASP A 4 9.62 1.69 7.70
N GLY A 5 8.83 0.63 7.52
CA GLY A 5 9.00 -0.34 6.45
C GLY A 5 8.49 0.10 5.08
N ARG A 6 7.90 1.30 4.97
CA ARG A 6 7.31 1.80 3.73
C ARG A 6 8.38 2.22 2.71
N ILE A 7 8.20 1.83 1.44
CA ILE A 7 9.07 2.29 0.33
C ILE A 7 8.93 3.81 0.17
N THR A 8 7.70 4.32 0.10
CA THR A 8 7.38 5.75 0.04
C THR A 8 6.34 6.10 1.11
N PRO A 9 6.19 7.38 1.51
CA PRO A 9 5.20 7.79 2.50
C PRO A 9 3.75 7.37 2.17
N HIS A 10 3.45 7.18 0.88
CA HIS A 10 2.11 6.84 0.36
C HIS A 10 1.87 5.34 0.18
N CYS A 11 2.83 4.47 0.50
CA CYS A 11 2.59 3.03 0.47
C CYS A 11 1.48 2.63 1.44
N LEU A 12 0.62 1.71 1.01
CA LEU A 12 -0.41 1.09 1.85
C LEU A 12 0.21 0.54 3.14
N GLY A 13 -0.47 0.78 4.25
CA GLY A 13 -0.12 0.23 5.56
C GLY A 13 -1.10 -0.84 6.03
N LEU A 14 -0.60 -1.78 6.84
CA LEU A 14 -1.41 -2.81 7.51
C LEU A 14 -0.76 -3.19 8.85
N TRP A 15 -0.48 -2.20 9.69
CA TRP A 15 0.19 -2.39 10.98
C TRP A 15 -0.63 -1.90 12.18
N ASN A 16 -1.78 -1.28 11.94
CA ASN A 16 -2.74 -0.90 12.98
C ASN A 16 -4.17 -1.28 12.58
N ARG A 17 -5.10 -1.17 13.54
CA ARG A 17 -6.50 -1.55 13.32
C ARG A 17 -7.23 -0.63 12.35
N GLU A 18 -6.94 0.67 12.40
CA GLU A 18 -7.59 1.65 11.52
C GLU A 18 -7.34 1.34 10.05
N GLN A 19 -6.09 1.00 9.70
CA GLN A 19 -5.70 0.57 8.36
C GLN A 19 -6.38 -0.73 7.94
N ALA A 20 -6.43 -1.71 8.83
CA ALA A 20 -7.10 -2.98 8.57
C ALA A 20 -8.61 -2.79 8.32
N GLN A 21 -9.26 -1.93 9.10
CA GLN A 21 -10.67 -1.59 8.91
C GLN A 21 -10.92 -0.85 7.59
N ALA A 22 -10.05 0.09 7.21
CA ALA A 22 -10.14 0.77 5.93
C ALA A 22 -10.03 -0.21 4.75
N LEU A 23 -9.05 -1.13 4.80
CA LEU A 23 -8.89 -2.16 3.78
C LEU A 23 -10.07 -3.14 3.75
N GLN A 24 -10.62 -3.50 4.91
CA GLN A 24 -11.80 -4.36 5.02
C GLN A 24 -13.02 -3.76 4.31
N LYS A 25 -13.27 -2.45 4.49
CA LYS A 25 -14.36 -1.75 3.80
C LYS A 25 -14.20 -1.82 2.28
N LEU A 26 -13.00 -1.58 1.77
CA LEU A 26 -12.71 -1.69 0.34
C LEU A 26 -12.93 -3.11 -0.20
N ILE A 27 -12.47 -4.13 0.53
CA ILE A 27 -12.67 -5.54 0.13
C ILE A 27 -14.16 -5.90 0.14
N ALA A 28 -14.93 -5.43 1.12
CA ALA A 28 -16.37 -5.65 1.18
C ALA A 28 -17.08 -5.06 -0.05
N ASP A 29 -16.72 -3.85 -0.46
CA ASP A 29 -17.24 -3.24 -1.70
C ASP A 29 -16.88 -4.06 -2.94
N ILE A 30 -15.60 -4.46 -3.10
CA ILE A 30 -15.16 -5.28 -4.25
C ILE A 30 -15.95 -6.59 -4.33
N ARG A 31 -16.25 -7.21 -3.18
CA ARG A 31 -17.02 -8.47 -3.11
C ARG A 31 -18.46 -8.34 -3.58
N THR A 32 -19.02 -7.13 -3.63
CA THR A 32 -20.33 -6.91 -4.26
C THR A 32 -20.31 -7.09 -5.78
N TYR A 33 -19.13 -7.00 -6.40
CA TYR A 33 -18.95 -7.09 -7.86
C TYR A 33 -18.33 -8.41 -8.32
N SER A 34 -17.53 -9.07 -7.49
CA SER A 34 -16.80 -10.27 -7.89
C SER A 34 -16.44 -11.19 -6.73
N ASN A 35 -16.47 -12.50 -7.00
CA ASN A 35 -15.96 -13.50 -6.06
C ASN A 35 -14.50 -13.92 -6.31
N THR A 36 -13.77 -13.22 -7.18
CA THR A 36 -12.36 -13.52 -7.48
C THR A 36 -11.51 -13.59 -6.20
N PRO A 37 -10.54 -14.53 -6.08
CA PRO A 37 -9.59 -14.55 -4.96
C PRO A 37 -8.78 -13.25 -4.88
N ILE A 38 -8.61 -12.71 -3.67
CA ILE A 38 -7.87 -11.47 -3.43
C ILE A 38 -6.69 -11.80 -2.53
N GLY A 39 -5.48 -11.47 -3.00
CA GLY A 39 -4.24 -11.57 -2.22
C GLY A 39 -3.74 -10.18 -1.80
N VAL A 40 -2.96 -10.14 -0.72
CA VAL A 40 -2.23 -8.95 -0.28
C VAL A 40 -0.74 -9.28 -0.16
N GLN A 41 0.11 -8.44 -0.72
CA GLN A 41 1.56 -8.58 -0.56
C GLN A 41 2.00 -7.81 0.69
N LEU A 42 2.67 -8.52 1.61
CA LEU A 42 3.34 -7.91 2.74
C LEU A 42 4.78 -7.54 2.33
N ASN A 43 5.25 -6.37 2.78
CA ASN A 43 6.56 -5.83 2.40
C ASN A 43 7.25 -5.12 3.57
N HIS A 44 8.58 -5.07 3.55
CA HIS A 44 9.34 -4.14 4.37
C HIS A 44 10.56 -3.70 3.56
N ALA A 45 10.61 -2.41 3.21
CA ALA A 45 11.62 -1.87 2.31
C ALA A 45 13.05 -1.88 2.92
N GLY A 46 13.16 -1.93 4.25
CA GLY A 46 14.44 -1.96 4.95
C GLY A 46 15.27 -0.73 4.59
N ARG A 47 16.53 -0.94 4.17
CA ARG A 47 17.42 0.15 3.72
C ARG A 47 16.90 0.97 2.53
N LYS A 48 15.84 0.51 1.84
CA LYS A 48 15.20 1.21 0.72
C LYS A 48 13.95 2.01 1.14
N ALA A 49 13.65 2.09 2.43
CA ALA A 49 12.51 2.83 2.95
C ALA A 49 12.66 4.36 2.82
N GLY A 50 11.55 5.09 2.89
CA GLY A 50 11.55 6.55 2.97
C GLY A 50 11.87 7.28 1.66
N ASN A 51 11.74 6.61 0.51
CA ASN A 51 11.97 7.23 -0.79
C ASN A 51 10.84 8.23 -1.12
N GLN A 52 11.22 9.48 -1.42
CA GLN A 52 10.31 10.56 -1.79
C GLN A 52 9.77 10.44 -3.23
N ARG A 53 10.38 9.57 -4.05
CA ARG A 53 9.94 9.31 -5.42
C ARG A 53 8.73 8.37 -5.43
N ALA A 54 7.57 8.91 -5.09
CA ALA A 54 6.30 8.35 -5.52
C ALA A 54 5.94 9.05 -6.85
N VAL A 55 5.85 8.27 -7.94
CA VAL A 55 5.45 8.71 -9.29
C VAL A 55 6.55 9.41 -10.10
N ALA A 56 6.67 9.05 -11.38
CA ALA A 56 7.46 9.80 -12.35
C ALA A 56 6.91 11.22 -12.44
N GLN A 57 7.74 12.24 -12.15
CA GLN A 57 7.37 13.62 -12.41
C GLN A 57 7.10 13.78 -13.92
N PRO A 58 5.95 14.32 -14.34
CA PRO A 58 5.76 14.68 -15.72
C PRO A 58 6.86 15.67 -16.13
N GLY A 59 7.68 15.32 -17.12
CA GLY A 59 8.68 16.20 -17.72
C GLY A 59 10.14 16.03 -17.27
N ARG A 60 10.52 15.00 -16.50
CA ARG A 60 11.94 14.77 -16.17
C ARG A 60 12.61 13.91 -17.27
N PRO A 61 13.66 14.38 -17.96
CA PRO A 61 14.37 13.57 -18.95
C PRO A 61 15.02 12.36 -18.28
N ARG A 62 15.07 11.24 -19.03
CA ARG A 62 15.74 10.00 -18.60
C ARG A 62 17.23 10.21 -18.41
#